data_AF-V7PY71-F1
#
_entry.id   AF-V7PY71-F1
#
_cell.length_a   1.000
_cell.length_b   1.000
_cell.length_c   1.000
_cell.angle_alpha   90.00
_cell.angle_beta   90.00
_cell.angle_gamma   90.00
#
_symmetry.space_group_name_H-M   'P 1'
#
loop_
_entity.id
_entity.type
_entity.pdbx_description
1 polymer ?
#
loop_
_entity_poly.entity_id
_entity_poly.type
_entity_poly.pdbx_seq_one_letter_code
_entity_poly.pdbx_strand_id
1 'polypeptide(L)'
;MSLKTKIFLLISIIVGVFTISNFSNAEQEIMVLESDINVETIPENPEPYQDITIILKSYATDLNKAKIEWLMGSSVVLSGIGKTKYSFTAPGPNETTTFSVSITPQNSISNILKKISINPSEIELIWEAVDSYTPPFYKGKSFASREGKIKVVAIPNTNTIKSGKGSVSYTWKYGEGENTDQNASGYGKDYFIIKNKALNTKEYVKIIASSVDGKYNATKKIEIPLVNSKILFYKKSPTEGVLYSEAIKDDSYLEEDEITLVAEPYFFSIENPKSIVYNWKVNNKSIDTPSKKTEVTLRPASRGGYATIGLTMEDMSALFQKVTSSIKINL
;
A
#
# COMPACT_ATOMS: atom_id res chain seq x y z
N MET A 1 -54.72 -79.10 -30.99
CA MET A 1 -53.35 -78.57 -30.84
C MET A 1 -52.44 -79.71 -30.38
N SER A 2 -51.39 -80.05 -31.14
CA SER A 2 -50.56 -81.23 -30.83
C SER A 2 -49.70 -80.98 -29.59
N LEU A 3 -49.26 -82.03 -28.90
CA LEU A 3 -48.41 -81.94 -27.70
C LEU A 3 -47.14 -81.10 -27.97
N LYS A 4 -46.60 -81.17 -29.20
CA LYS A 4 -45.46 -80.35 -29.65
C LYS A 4 -45.79 -78.86 -29.67
N THR A 5 -47.00 -78.47 -30.07
CA THR A 5 -47.41 -77.07 -30.12
C THR A 5 -47.65 -76.48 -28.73
N LYS A 6 -48.11 -77.29 -27.76
CA LYS A 6 -48.24 -76.85 -26.35
C LYS A 6 -46.89 -76.66 -25.68
N ILE A 7 -45.93 -77.56 -25.93
CA ILE A 7 -44.55 -77.45 -25.42
C ILE A 7 -43.85 -76.23 -26.00
N PHE A 8 -44.03 -75.96 -27.30
CA PHE A 8 -43.44 -74.79 -27.94
C PHE A 8 -44.00 -73.46 -27.39
N LEU A 9 -45.31 -73.41 -27.10
CA LEU A 9 -45.93 -72.23 -26.48
C LEU A 9 -45.52 -72.02 -25.02
N LEU A 10 -45.33 -73.11 -24.26
CA LEU A 10 -44.85 -73.03 -22.88
C LEU A 10 -43.38 -72.54 -22.82
N ILE A 11 -42.54 -73.03 -23.74
CA ILE A 11 -41.14 -72.57 -23.86
C ILE A 11 -41.10 -71.10 -24.31
N SER A 12 -41.96 -70.68 -25.23
CA SER A 12 -42.02 -69.28 -25.68
C SER A 12 -42.46 -68.32 -24.56
N ILE A 13 -43.40 -68.75 -23.69
CA ILE A 13 -43.80 -67.98 -22.51
C ILE A 13 -42.69 -67.93 -21.45
N ILE A 14 -41.97 -69.02 -21.21
CA ILE A 14 -40.87 -69.06 -20.23
C ILE A 14 -39.68 -68.22 -20.70
N VAL A 15 -39.39 -68.19 -22.01
CA VAL A 15 -38.34 -67.33 -22.59
C VAL A 15 -38.77 -65.86 -22.62
N GLY A 16 -40.06 -65.56 -22.82
CA GLY A 16 -40.59 -64.19 -22.81
C GLY A 16 -40.65 -63.54 -21.42
N VAL A 17 -40.70 -64.32 -20.34
CA VAL A 17 -40.68 -63.79 -18.95
C VAL A 17 -39.25 -63.46 -18.47
N PHE A 18 -38.21 -63.94 -19.17
CA PHE A 18 -36.81 -63.65 -18.84
C PHE A 18 -36.22 -62.43 -19.57
N THR A 19 -36.99 -61.72 -20.38
CA THR A 19 -36.55 -60.47 -21.05
C THR A 19 -37.20 -59.23 -20.46
N ILE A 20 -37.41 -59.20 -19.14
CA ILE A 20 -37.68 -57.93 -18.46
C ILE A 20 -36.36 -57.16 -18.53
N SER A 21 -36.31 -56.19 -19.44
CA SER A 21 -35.21 -55.23 -19.54
C SER A 21 -34.99 -54.64 -18.16
N ASN A 22 -33.89 -55.02 -17.50
CA ASN A 22 -33.36 -54.24 -16.39
C ASN A 22 -32.96 -52.89 -16.99
N PHE A 23 -33.87 -51.93 -16.98
CA PHE A 23 -33.51 -50.54 -17.14
C PHE A 23 -32.68 -50.18 -15.92
N SER A 24 -31.37 -50.39 -16.04
CA SER A 24 -30.40 -49.73 -15.19
C SER A 24 -30.47 -48.25 -15.53
N ASN A 25 -31.26 -47.50 -14.76
CA ASN A 25 -31.08 -46.07 -14.65
C ASN A 25 -29.80 -45.86 -13.84
N ALA A 26 -28.66 -46.09 -14.47
CA ALA A 26 -27.41 -45.51 -14.01
C ALA A 26 -27.44 -44.03 -14.41
N GLU A 27 -28.31 -43.25 -13.75
CA GLU A 27 -28.06 -41.81 -13.63
C GLU A 27 -26.79 -41.70 -12.81
N GLN A 28 -25.67 -41.51 -13.50
CA GLN A 28 -24.42 -41.16 -12.87
C GLN A 28 -24.59 -39.73 -12.36
N GLU A 29 -25.25 -39.56 -11.21
CA GLU A 29 -25.22 -38.31 -10.47
C GLU A 29 -23.75 -37.99 -10.23
N ILE A 30 -23.24 -36.97 -10.92
CA ILE A 30 -21.94 -36.40 -10.62
C ILE A 30 -22.08 -35.83 -9.21
N MET A 31 -21.57 -36.59 -8.24
CA MET A 31 -21.58 -36.18 -6.84
C MET A 31 -20.77 -34.90 -6.73
N VAL A 32 -21.46 -33.80 -6.42
CA VAL A 32 -20.82 -32.51 -6.19
C VAL A 32 -20.02 -32.59 -4.89
N LEU A 33 -18.76 -32.23 -4.94
CA LEU A 33 -17.82 -32.28 -3.83
C LEU A 33 -17.64 -30.90 -3.19
N GLU A 34 -17.07 -30.87 -1.99
CA GLU A 34 -16.72 -29.63 -1.28
C GLU A 34 -15.70 -28.78 -2.05
N SER A 35 -14.81 -29.42 -2.82
CA SER A 35 -13.83 -28.77 -3.69
C SER A 35 -14.45 -28.03 -4.88
N ASP A 36 -15.69 -28.38 -5.26
CA ASP A 36 -16.40 -27.75 -6.39
C ASP A 36 -17.05 -26.42 -5.98
N ILE A 37 -17.01 -26.08 -4.70
CA ILE A 37 -17.46 -24.81 -4.14
C ILE A 37 -16.26 -23.93 -3.85
N ASN A 38 -16.08 -22.90 -4.67
CA ASN A 38 -15.08 -21.87 -4.45
C ASN A 38 -15.62 -20.77 -3.51
N VAL A 39 -14.72 -20.20 -2.71
CA VAL A 39 -15.00 -19.14 -1.74
C VAL A 39 -14.16 -17.93 -2.10
N GLU A 40 -14.82 -16.79 -2.24
CA GLU A 40 -14.17 -15.50 -2.46
C GLU A 40 -14.57 -14.53 -1.35
N THR A 41 -13.63 -13.68 -0.93
CA THR A 41 -13.85 -12.62 0.05
C THR A 41 -13.64 -11.26 -0.60
N ILE A 42 -14.50 -10.30 -0.27
CA ILE A 42 -14.34 -8.90 -0.69
C ILE A 42 -14.34 -8.04 0.58
N PRO A 43 -13.21 -7.41 0.94
CA PRO A 43 -11.89 -7.53 0.30
C PRO A 43 -11.27 -8.94 0.47
N GLU A 44 -10.32 -9.27 -0.41
CA GLU A 44 -9.62 -10.57 -0.39
C GLU A 44 -8.86 -10.79 0.91
N ASN A 45 -8.10 -9.77 1.34
CA ASN A 45 -7.34 -9.73 2.58
C ASN A 45 -7.96 -8.65 3.49
N PRO A 46 -8.89 -9.02 4.37
CA PRO A 46 -9.59 -8.06 5.20
C PRO A 46 -8.71 -7.54 6.35
N GLU A 47 -8.82 -6.24 6.61
CA GLU A 47 -8.27 -5.62 7.81
C GLU A 47 -9.18 -5.90 9.03
N PRO A 48 -8.64 -5.84 10.26
CA PRO A 48 -9.44 -5.92 11.47
C PRO A 48 -10.61 -4.92 11.46
N TYR A 49 -11.78 -5.37 11.92
CA TYR A 49 -13.01 -4.56 11.97
C TYR A 49 -13.52 -4.03 10.62
N GLN A 50 -12.99 -4.50 9.50
CA GLN A 50 -13.47 -4.14 8.17
C GLN A 50 -14.74 -4.91 7.81
N ASP A 51 -15.66 -4.30 7.06
CA ASP A 51 -16.80 -5.03 6.50
C ASP A 51 -16.33 -5.94 5.36
N ILE A 52 -16.72 -7.22 5.45
CA ILE A 52 -16.36 -8.27 4.51
C ILE A 52 -17.62 -8.86 3.91
N THR A 53 -17.57 -9.23 2.63
CA THR A 53 -18.54 -10.11 2.00
C THR A 53 -17.89 -11.41 1.57
N ILE A 54 -18.38 -12.53 2.08
CA ILE A 54 -18.03 -13.88 1.62
C ILE A 54 -18.98 -14.26 0.49
N ILE A 55 -18.45 -14.80 -0.61
CA ILE A 55 -19.18 -15.19 -1.81
C ILE A 55 -18.86 -16.64 -2.15
N LEU A 56 -19.89 -17.46 -2.30
CA LEU A 56 -19.78 -18.83 -2.81
C LEU A 56 -19.97 -18.84 -4.31
N LYS A 57 -19.09 -19.54 -5.02
CA LYS A 57 -19.17 -19.77 -6.47
C LYS A 57 -19.04 -21.26 -6.76
N SER A 58 -19.80 -21.75 -7.73
CA SER A 58 -19.64 -23.12 -8.23
C SER A 58 -19.97 -23.17 -9.71
N TYR A 59 -19.25 -24.03 -10.43
CA TYR A 59 -19.56 -24.42 -11.81
C TYR A 59 -20.22 -25.78 -11.89
N ALA A 60 -20.16 -26.58 -10.83
CA ALA A 60 -20.73 -27.92 -10.77
C ALA A 60 -22.21 -27.91 -10.34
N THR A 61 -22.65 -26.89 -9.61
CA THR A 61 -24.04 -26.78 -9.15
C THR A 61 -24.56 -25.33 -9.16
N ASP A 62 -25.87 -25.16 -9.39
CA ASP A 62 -26.54 -23.87 -9.34
C ASP A 62 -26.84 -23.47 -7.89
N LEU A 63 -25.88 -22.76 -7.28
CA LEU A 63 -25.99 -22.30 -5.90
C LEU A 63 -27.17 -21.33 -5.67
N ASN A 64 -27.74 -20.71 -6.71
CA ASN A 64 -28.91 -19.84 -6.55
C ASN A 64 -30.18 -20.63 -6.24
N LYS A 65 -30.20 -21.93 -6.52
CA LYS A 65 -31.32 -22.83 -6.24
C LYS A 65 -31.05 -23.79 -5.09
N ALA A 66 -29.81 -23.84 -4.60
CA ALA A 66 -29.43 -24.63 -3.43
C ALA A 66 -29.99 -24.01 -2.13
N LYS A 67 -30.36 -24.85 -1.17
CA LYS A 67 -30.62 -24.42 0.20
C LYS A 67 -29.27 -24.25 0.90
N ILE A 68 -28.98 -23.05 1.39
CA ILE A 68 -27.70 -22.70 2.00
C ILE A 68 -27.94 -22.18 3.41
N GLU A 69 -27.18 -22.71 4.36
CA GLU A 69 -27.19 -22.29 5.76
C GLU A 69 -25.77 -21.97 6.22
N TRP A 70 -25.58 -20.74 6.69
CA TRP A 70 -24.34 -20.21 7.22
C TRP A 70 -24.38 -20.29 8.74
N LEU A 71 -23.40 -20.96 9.32
CA LEU A 71 -23.20 -21.04 10.76
C LEU A 71 -21.91 -20.32 11.13
N MET A 72 -21.98 -19.38 12.08
CA MET A 72 -20.83 -18.78 12.73
C MET A 72 -20.67 -19.44 14.11
N GLY A 73 -19.66 -20.30 14.24
CA GLY A 73 -19.61 -21.23 15.37
C GLY A 73 -20.81 -22.18 15.36
N SER A 74 -21.63 -22.15 16.42
CA SER A 74 -22.87 -22.94 16.53
C SER A 74 -24.14 -22.19 16.13
N SER A 75 -24.06 -20.89 15.85
CA SER A 75 -25.23 -20.05 15.60
C SER A 75 -25.49 -19.88 14.11
N VAL A 76 -26.72 -20.14 13.67
CA VAL A 76 -27.17 -19.86 12.29
C VAL A 76 -27.26 -18.35 12.11
N VAL A 77 -26.49 -17.80 11.18
CA VAL A 77 -26.44 -16.36 10.89
C VAL A 77 -27.16 -15.97 9.61
N LEU A 78 -27.34 -16.93 8.69
CA LEU A 78 -28.12 -16.76 7.46
C LEU A 78 -28.57 -18.13 6.96
N SER A 79 -29.85 -18.28 6.59
CA SER A 79 -30.38 -19.53 6.03
C SER A 79 -31.41 -19.22 4.95
N GLY A 80 -31.43 -20.01 3.88
CA GLY A 80 -32.42 -19.88 2.80
C GLY A 80 -31.94 -20.41 1.46
N ILE A 81 -32.83 -20.36 0.46
CA ILE A 81 -32.49 -20.74 -0.91
C ILE A 81 -31.70 -19.60 -1.56
N GLY A 82 -30.62 -19.94 -2.26
CA GLY A 82 -29.83 -18.98 -3.04
C GLY A 82 -29.05 -17.96 -2.23
N LYS A 83 -28.84 -18.20 -0.92
CA LYS A 83 -28.06 -17.35 -0.03
C LYS A 83 -26.55 -17.55 -0.24
N THR A 84 -26.07 -17.20 -1.42
CA THR A 84 -24.68 -17.42 -1.86
C THR A 84 -23.68 -16.40 -1.30
N LYS A 85 -24.17 -15.36 -0.60
CA LYS A 85 -23.36 -14.30 -0.03
C LYS A 85 -23.74 -14.05 1.43
N TYR A 86 -22.74 -13.76 2.24
CA TYR A 86 -22.92 -13.30 3.62
C TYR A 86 -21.94 -12.17 3.92
N SER A 87 -22.45 -11.08 4.48
CA SER A 87 -21.63 -9.92 4.86
C SER A 87 -21.60 -9.79 6.38
N PHE A 88 -20.42 -9.52 6.92
CA PHE A 88 -20.18 -9.35 8.35
C PHE A 88 -18.94 -8.49 8.58
N THR A 89 -18.79 -7.96 9.79
CA THR A 89 -17.60 -7.21 10.18
C THR A 89 -16.52 -8.18 10.67
N ALA A 90 -15.31 -8.03 10.13
CA ALA A 90 -14.13 -8.79 10.52
C ALA A 90 -13.89 -8.73 12.04
N PRO A 91 -13.39 -9.79 12.67
CA PRO A 91 -13.03 -9.74 14.09
C PRO A 91 -11.80 -8.86 14.32
N GLY A 92 -11.35 -8.76 15.57
CA GLY A 92 -10.16 -7.99 15.92
C GLY A 92 -8.85 -8.58 15.37
N PRO A 93 -7.73 -7.88 15.57
CA PRO A 93 -6.44 -8.35 15.12
C PRO A 93 -6.07 -9.68 15.80
N ASN A 94 -5.62 -10.66 15.02
CA ASN A 94 -5.26 -12.01 15.46
C ASN A 94 -6.42 -12.87 15.96
N GLU A 95 -7.66 -12.48 15.70
CA GLU A 95 -8.84 -13.30 15.92
C GLU A 95 -9.23 -14.01 14.62
N THR A 96 -9.80 -15.21 14.72
CA THR A 96 -10.26 -15.97 13.54
C THR A 96 -11.73 -16.30 13.70
N THR A 97 -12.52 -15.95 12.69
CA THR A 97 -13.93 -16.36 12.60
C THR A 97 -14.03 -17.53 11.65
N THR A 98 -14.60 -18.65 12.11
CA THR A 98 -14.88 -19.81 11.27
C THR A 98 -16.36 -19.91 10.96
N PHE A 99 -16.67 -19.98 9.67
CA PHE A 99 -18.00 -20.32 9.18
C PHE A 99 -18.05 -21.79 8.76
N SER A 100 -19.10 -22.48 9.16
CA SER A 100 -19.50 -23.75 8.57
C SER A 100 -20.72 -23.48 7.69
N VAL A 101 -20.60 -23.73 6.39
CA VAL A 101 -21.67 -23.50 5.44
C VAL A 101 -22.20 -24.83 4.94
N SER A 102 -23.47 -25.08 5.23
CA SER A 102 -24.21 -26.26 4.82
C SER A 102 -24.94 -25.94 3.52
N ILE A 103 -24.65 -26.69 2.47
CA ILE A 103 -25.15 -26.47 1.11
C ILE A 103 -25.85 -27.75 0.67
N THR A 104 -27.15 -27.66 0.40
CA THR A 104 -27.94 -28.75 -0.19
C THR A 104 -28.32 -28.35 -1.61
N PRO A 105 -27.65 -28.90 -2.64
CA PRO A 105 -27.98 -28.65 -4.04
C PRO A 105 -29.42 -29.03 -4.38
N GLN A 106 -29.98 -28.37 -5.40
CA GLN A 106 -31.31 -28.75 -5.89
C GLN A 106 -31.26 -30.16 -6.48
N ASN A 107 -32.23 -31.00 -6.12
CA ASN A 107 -32.36 -32.40 -6.56
C ASN A 107 -31.25 -33.35 -6.06
N SER A 108 -30.41 -32.92 -5.11
CA SER A 108 -29.43 -33.82 -4.51
C SER A 108 -29.81 -34.18 -3.07
N ILE A 109 -29.54 -35.43 -2.69
CA ILE A 109 -29.70 -35.91 -1.32
C ILE A 109 -28.45 -35.60 -0.49
N SER A 110 -27.30 -35.33 -1.12
CA SER A 110 -26.05 -35.05 -0.41
C SER A 110 -26.00 -33.59 0.07
N ASN A 111 -25.64 -33.43 1.34
CA ASN A 111 -25.32 -32.15 1.94
C ASN A 111 -23.81 -31.93 1.88
N ILE A 112 -23.39 -30.76 1.43
CA ILE A 112 -22.00 -30.35 1.33
C ILE A 112 -21.71 -29.39 2.48
N LEU A 113 -20.67 -29.70 3.26
CA LEU A 113 -20.20 -28.84 4.34
C LEU A 113 -18.91 -28.14 3.91
N LYS A 114 -18.97 -26.82 3.76
CA LYS A 114 -17.81 -25.96 3.45
C LYS A 114 -17.36 -25.23 4.72
N LYS A 115 -16.09 -25.37 5.10
CA LYS A 115 -15.49 -24.57 6.19
C LYS A 115 -14.75 -23.38 5.62
N ILE A 116 -15.01 -22.20 6.17
CA ILE A 116 -14.40 -20.94 5.74
C ILE A 116 -13.81 -20.29 6.98
N SER A 117 -12.51 -20.01 6.97
CA SER A 117 -11.84 -19.31 8.06
C SER A 117 -11.45 -17.92 7.59
N ILE A 118 -11.90 -16.91 8.33
CA ILE A 118 -11.55 -15.51 8.10
C ILE A 118 -10.59 -15.08 9.20
N ASN A 119 -9.37 -14.74 8.81
CA ASN A 119 -8.32 -14.23 9.69
C ASN A 119 -7.92 -12.84 9.17
N PRO A 120 -8.33 -11.76 9.85
CA PRO A 120 -7.96 -10.41 9.44
C PRO A 120 -6.48 -10.16 9.68
N SER A 121 -5.87 -9.45 8.74
CA SER A 121 -4.45 -9.13 8.81
C SER A 121 -4.19 -7.74 8.26
N GLU A 122 -3.33 -7.00 8.95
CA GLU A 122 -2.97 -5.65 8.57
C GLU A 122 -1.45 -5.47 8.59
N ILE A 123 -1.01 -4.45 7.85
CA ILE A 123 0.39 -4.04 7.77
C ILE A 123 0.44 -2.52 7.85
N GLU A 124 1.39 -1.96 8.59
CA GLU A 124 1.62 -0.52 8.63
C GLU A 124 2.70 -0.13 7.61
N LEU A 125 2.53 1.01 6.95
CA LEU A 125 3.55 1.58 6.06
C LEU A 125 3.99 2.93 6.60
N ILE A 126 5.26 3.04 6.98
CA ILE A 126 5.88 4.28 7.44
C ILE A 126 6.89 4.71 6.39
N TRP A 127 6.91 5.98 6.03
CA TRP A 127 7.84 6.51 5.04
C TRP A 127 8.67 7.67 5.58
N GLU A 128 9.85 7.90 5.01
CA GLU A 128 10.72 9.04 5.26
C GLU A 128 11.42 9.50 3.99
N ALA A 129 11.76 10.79 3.91
CA ALA A 129 12.63 11.33 2.87
C ALA A 129 14.09 11.16 3.31
N VAL A 130 14.86 10.40 2.54
CA VAL A 130 16.20 9.91 2.93
C VAL A 130 17.26 10.99 2.80
N ASP A 131 17.17 11.79 1.74
CA ASP A 131 18.13 12.81 1.34
C ASP A 131 17.59 14.23 1.53
N SER A 132 16.41 14.40 2.12
CA SER A 132 15.78 15.71 2.27
C SER A 132 16.28 16.46 3.50
N TYR A 133 16.84 17.65 3.28
CA TYR A 133 17.36 18.50 4.34
C TYR A 133 16.27 19.33 5.03
N THR A 134 16.37 19.41 6.35
CA THR A 134 15.63 20.38 7.18
C THR A 134 16.59 21.03 8.17
N PRO A 135 16.49 22.34 8.43
CA PRO A 135 17.40 23.03 9.34
C PRO A 135 17.29 22.55 10.79
N PRO A 136 18.29 22.86 11.64
CA PRO A 136 18.20 22.64 13.08
C PRO A 136 16.89 23.17 13.70
N PHE A 137 16.39 22.46 14.71
CA PHE A 137 15.16 22.77 15.44
C PHE A 137 13.86 22.73 14.63
N TYR A 138 13.89 22.32 13.37
CA TYR A 138 12.67 22.02 12.62
C TYR A 138 11.93 20.85 13.28
N LYS A 139 10.73 21.12 13.82
CA LYS A 139 9.93 20.15 14.61
C LYS A 139 9.08 19.22 13.74
N GLY A 140 8.94 19.53 12.46
CA GLY A 140 8.08 18.77 11.55
C GLY A 140 8.79 17.58 10.91
N LYS A 141 8.03 16.81 10.12
CA LYS A 141 8.58 15.76 9.26
C LYS A 141 9.30 16.38 8.07
N SER A 142 10.46 15.82 7.70
CA SER A 142 11.11 16.12 6.42
C SER A 142 10.34 15.45 5.27
N PHE A 143 9.95 16.24 4.27
CA PHE A 143 9.22 15.78 3.09
C PHE A 143 10.18 15.61 1.91
N ALA A 144 9.89 14.65 1.04
CA ALA A 144 10.67 14.48 -0.18
C ALA A 144 10.31 15.57 -1.20
N SER A 145 11.33 16.11 -1.86
CA SER A 145 11.17 16.93 -3.06
C SER A 145 11.31 16.07 -4.31
N ARG A 146 11.11 16.71 -5.47
CA ARG A 146 11.33 16.09 -6.77
C ARG A 146 12.72 15.46 -6.85
N GLU A 147 12.78 14.29 -7.48
CA GLU A 147 13.97 13.46 -7.67
C GLU A 147 14.68 13.01 -6.38
N GLY A 148 14.10 13.32 -5.20
CA GLY A 148 14.59 12.84 -3.91
C GLY A 148 14.28 11.36 -3.68
N LYS A 149 14.94 10.78 -2.68
CA LYS A 149 14.73 9.39 -2.27
C LYS A 149 13.76 9.30 -1.12
N ILE A 150 12.82 8.37 -1.24
CA ILE A 150 11.86 8.03 -0.19
C ILE A 150 12.13 6.60 0.24
N LYS A 151 12.24 6.37 1.54
CA LYS A 151 12.26 5.03 2.12
C LYS A 151 10.91 4.75 2.73
N VAL A 152 10.34 3.60 2.40
CA VAL A 152 9.10 3.07 2.96
C VAL A 152 9.44 1.79 3.72
N VAL A 153 8.94 1.65 4.93
CA VAL A 153 9.11 0.49 5.81
C VAL A 153 7.75 -0.13 6.07
N ALA A 154 7.68 -1.45 5.96
CA ALA A 154 6.49 -2.23 6.19
C ALA A 154 6.57 -2.95 7.53
N ILE A 155 5.58 -2.72 8.39
CA ILE A 155 5.52 -3.30 9.74
C ILE A 155 4.25 -4.16 9.84
N PRO A 156 4.38 -5.50 9.67
CA PRO A 156 3.27 -6.41 9.89
C PRO A 156 2.71 -6.28 11.31
N ASN A 157 1.39 -6.18 11.45
CA ASN A 157 0.77 -6.27 12.77
C ASN A 157 0.19 -7.67 12.98
N THR A 158 0.98 -8.57 13.55
CA THR A 158 0.52 -9.91 13.85
C THR A 158 1.29 -10.57 15.00
N ASN A 159 0.56 -11.38 15.76
CA ASN A 159 1.09 -12.16 16.89
C ASN A 159 2.05 -13.27 16.45
N THR A 160 2.06 -13.66 15.17
CA THR A 160 3.05 -14.61 14.62
C THR A 160 4.45 -14.00 14.49
N ILE A 161 4.58 -12.66 14.47
CA ILE A 161 5.84 -11.95 14.29
C ILE A 161 6.17 -11.20 15.58
N LYS A 162 6.37 -11.94 16.67
CA LYS A 162 6.59 -11.38 18.02
C LYS A 162 8.05 -11.16 18.43
N SER A 163 9.06 -11.51 17.63
CA SER A 163 10.48 -11.33 18.02
C SER A 163 11.48 -11.44 16.85
N GLY A 164 11.34 -10.60 15.82
CA GLY A 164 12.36 -10.48 14.76
C GLY A 164 11.79 -10.12 13.40
N LYS A 165 12.67 -9.99 12.39
CA LYS A 165 12.32 -9.92 10.97
C LYS A 165 11.65 -11.24 10.55
N GLY A 166 10.40 -11.45 10.95
CA GLY A 166 9.70 -12.73 10.84
C GLY A 166 9.76 -13.34 9.44
N SER A 167 9.31 -14.59 9.31
CA SER A 167 9.26 -15.30 8.04
C SER A 167 8.20 -14.76 7.08
N VAL A 168 8.38 -13.50 6.65
CA VAL A 168 7.49 -12.78 5.75
C VAL A 168 8.22 -12.49 4.46
N SER A 169 7.55 -12.81 3.36
CA SER A 169 7.91 -12.36 2.03
C SER A 169 7.16 -11.08 1.69
N TYR A 170 7.88 -10.12 1.12
CA TYR A 170 7.36 -8.81 0.76
C TYR A 170 7.39 -8.66 -0.77
N THR A 171 6.28 -8.24 -1.36
CA THR A 171 6.20 -7.85 -2.77
C THR A 171 5.93 -6.35 -2.84
N TRP A 172 6.96 -5.58 -3.23
CA TRP A 172 6.88 -4.14 -3.37
C TRP A 172 6.43 -3.77 -4.78
N LYS A 173 5.43 -2.91 -4.84
CA LYS A 173 4.89 -2.32 -6.07
C LYS A 173 4.91 -0.81 -5.98
N TYR A 174 5.18 -0.13 -7.09
CA TYR A 174 5.32 1.32 -7.11
C TYR A 174 4.75 2.01 -8.35
N GLY A 175 4.46 3.29 -8.19
CA GLY A 175 3.83 4.13 -9.20
C GLY A 175 2.35 3.80 -9.42
N GLU A 176 1.70 4.61 -10.27
CA GLU A 176 0.26 4.45 -10.56
C GLU A 176 -0.06 3.09 -11.21
N GLY A 177 0.84 2.57 -12.03
CA GLY A 177 0.71 1.27 -12.69
C GLY A 177 1.03 0.06 -11.79
N GLU A 178 1.36 0.26 -10.51
CA GLU A 178 1.71 -0.81 -9.56
C GLU A 178 2.82 -1.76 -10.07
N ASN A 179 3.87 -1.18 -10.66
CA ASN A 179 5.00 -1.94 -11.19
C ASN A 179 5.72 -2.67 -10.05
N THR A 180 6.01 -3.95 -10.23
CA THR A 180 6.69 -4.76 -9.20
C THR A 180 8.20 -4.56 -9.26
N ASP A 181 8.82 -4.23 -8.13
CA ASP A 181 10.27 -4.18 -8.00
C ASP A 181 10.78 -5.52 -7.45
N GLN A 182 11.34 -6.35 -8.31
CA GLN A 182 11.87 -7.68 -7.95
C GLN A 182 13.09 -7.60 -7.01
N ASN A 183 13.90 -6.54 -7.14
CA ASN A 183 15.09 -6.37 -6.31
C ASN A 183 14.73 -5.91 -4.89
N ALA A 184 13.67 -5.12 -4.75
CA ALA A 184 13.12 -4.74 -3.45
C ALA A 184 12.27 -5.86 -2.83
N SER A 185 11.77 -6.81 -3.62
CA SER A 185 10.88 -7.89 -3.15
C SER A 185 11.61 -9.14 -2.68
N GLY A 186 11.01 -9.88 -1.75
CA GLY A 186 11.49 -11.15 -1.24
C GLY A 186 11.43 -11.26 0.28
N TYR A 187 12.03 -12.35 0.78
CA TYR A 187 12.05 -12.68 2.21
C TYR A 187 12.80 -11.63 3.03
N GLY A 188 12.15 -11.14 4.10
CA GLY A 188 12.75 -10.18 5.04
C GLY A 188 13.09 -8.81 4.46
N LYS A 189 12.64 -8.51 3.23
CA LYS A 189 12.80 -7.19 2.59
C LYS A 189 11.69 -6.25 3.04
N ASP A 190 11.73 -5.90 4.31
CA ASP A 190 10.76 -5.08 5.04
C ASP A 190 10.82 -3.58 4.70
N TYR A 191 11.66 -3.15 3.76
CA TYR A 191 11.70 -1.78 3.29
C TYR A 191 11.93 -1.68 1.78
N PHE A 192 11.53 -0.55 1.22
CA PHE A 192 11.74 -0.17 -0.16
C PHE A 192 12.23 1.27 -0.25
N ILE A 193 13.26 1.52 -1.07
CA ILE A 193 13.75 2.86 -1.35
C ILE A 193 13.40 3.17 -2.81
N ILE A 194 12.60 4.21 -3.00
CA ILE A 194 12.24 4.72 -4.32
C ILE A 194 12.88 6.08 -4.55
N LYS A 195 13.50 6.25 -5.72
CA LYS A 195 13.86 7.58 -6.23
C LYS A 195 12.68 8.12 -7.01
N ASN A 196 12.15 9.27 -6.59
CA ASN A 196 11.05 9.91 -7.27
C ASN A 196 11.42 10.20 -8.74
N LYS A 197 10.46 10.04 -9.65
CA LYS A 197 10.61 10.49 -11.04
C LYS A 197 10.30 11.98 -11.14
N ALA A 198 11.16 12.72 -11.84
CA ALA A 198 11.12 14.17 -12.04
C ALA A 198 9.73 14.84 -12.22
N LEU A 199 8.83 14.22 -12.98
CA LEU A 199 7.52 14.79 -13.33
C LEU A 199 6.41 14.43 -12.33
N ASN A 200 6.64 13.44 -11.48
CA ASN A 200 5.67 13.03 -10.48
C ASN A 200 5.62 14.06 -9.35
N THR A 201 4.42 14.40 -8.88
CA THR A 201 4.18 15.24 -7.70
C THR A 201 3.81 14.43 -6.46
N LYS A 202 3.66 13.11 -6.64
CA LYS A 202 3.33 12.11 -5.62
C LYS A 202 3.90 10.77 -6.04
N GLU A 203 4.18 9.92 -5.06
CA GLU A 203 4.56 8.54 -5.29
C GLU A 203 3.54 7.59 -4.67
N TYR A 204 3.27 6.49 -5.37
CA TYR A 204 2.41 5.42 -4.87
C TYR A 204 3.28 4.22 -4.52
N VAL A 205 3.09 3.69 -3.32
CA VAL A 205 3.75 2.46 -2.89
C VAL A 205 2.70 1.50 -2.37
N LYS A 206 2.71 0.28 -2.89
CA LYS A 206 1.86 -0.82 -2.45
C LYS A 206 2.75 -1.98 -2.02
N ILE A 207 2.37 -2.60 -0.91
CA ILE A 207 3.01 -3.79 -0.38
C ILE A 207 2.00 -4.92 -0.34
N ILE A 208 2.46 -6.12 -0.68
CA ILE A 208 1.78 -7.38 -0.39
C ILE A 208 2.75 -8.18 0.47
N ALA A 209 2.34 -8.55 1.67
CA ALA A 209 3.18 -9.27 2.62
C ALA A 209 2.52 -10.59 3.00
N SER A 210 3.27 -11.69 2.92
CA SER A 210 2.77 -13.02 3.26
C SER A 210 3.74 -13.78 4.14
N SER A 211 3.24 -14.53 5.13
CA SER A 211 4.08 -15.43 5.92
C SER A 211 4.38 -16.72 5.14
N VAL A 212 5.53 -17.35 5.42
CA VAL A 212 5.94 -18.62 4.78
C VAL A 212 4.94 -19.75 5.02
N ASP A 213 4.23 -19.75 6.17
CA ASP A 213 3.19 -20.74 6.49
C ASP A 213 1.82 -20.40 5.88
N GLY A 214 1.70 -19.30 5.13
CA GLY A 214 0.48 -18.86 4.46
C GLY A 214 -0.62 -18.31 5.38
N LYS A 215 -0.37 -18.21 6.70
CA LYS A 215 -1.39 -17.80 7.69
C LYS A 215 -1.58 -16.29 7.82
N TYR A 216 -0.64 -15.50 7.29
CA TYR A 216 -0.71 -14.04 7.28
C TYR A 216 -0.59 -13.56 5.84
N ASN A 217 -1.52 -12.71 5.39
CA ASN A 217 -1.51 -12.10 4.06
C ASN A 217 -2.10 -10.69 4.14
N ALA A 218 -1.27 -9.66 4.14
CA ALA A 218 -1.73 -8.27 4.21
C ALA A 218 -1.36 -7.50 2.95
N THR A 219 -2.23 -6.57 2.56
CA THR A 219 -1.98 -5.64 1.45
C THR A 219 -2.26 -4.22 1.92
N LYS A 220 -1.32 -3.29 1.68
CA LYS A 220 -1.53 -1.87 1.94
C LYS A 220 -0.96 -1.02 0.82
N LYS A 221 -1.62 0.10 0.52
CA LYS A 221 -1.19 1.10 -0.44
C LYS A 221 -1.18 2.46 0.23
N ILE A 222 -0.10 3.22 0.06
CA ILE A 222 0.01 4.60 0.50
C ILE A 222 0.30 5.52 -0.69
N GLU A 223 -0.15 6.76 -0.55
CA GLU A 223 0.23 7.89 -1.40
C GLU A 223 1.19 8.78 -0.61
N ILE A 224 2.33 9.12 -1.22
CA ILE A 224 3.38 9.93 -0.61
C ILE A 224 3.46 11.24 -1.38
N PRO A 225 3.06 12.38 -0.79
CA PRO A 225 3.12 13.67 -1.47
C PRO A 225 4.55 14.18 -1.53
N LEU A 226 4.89 14.85 -2.63
CA LEU A 226 6.14 15.59 -2.76
C LEU A 226 5.89 17.08 -2.54
N VAL A 227 6.87 17.75 -1.94
CA VAL A 227 6.81 19.18 -1.70
C VAL A 227 7.86 19.91 -2.53
N ASN A 228 7.57 21.16 -2.87
CA ASN A 228 8.59 22.03 -3.45
C ASN A 228 9.55 22.48 -2.35
N SER A 229 10.84 22.39 -2.61
CA SER A 229 11.86 22.94 -1.73
C SER A 229 11.79 24.47 -1.71
N LYS A 230 12.20 25.09 -0.61
CA LYS A 230 12.24 26.55 -0.47
C LYS A 230 13.44 26.98 0.36
N ILE A 231 14.00 28.15 0.08
CA ILE A 231 15.05 28.75 0.91
C ILE A 231 14.43 29.82 1.80
N LEU A 232 14.69 29.72 3.10
CA LEU A 232 14.44 30.80 4.06
C LEU A 232 15.78 31.39 4.52
N PHE A 233 15.80 32.69 4.76
CA PHE A 233 16.98 33.40 5.24
C PHE A 233 16.83 33.67 6.74
N TYR A 234 17.90 33.47 7.48
CA TYR A 234 17.97 33.72 8.92
C TYR A 234 19.13 34.65 9.22
N LYS A 235 18.99 35.46 10.26
CA LYS A 235 20.08 36.24 10.80
C LYS A 235 21.01 35.34 11.62
N LYS A 236 22.31 35.61 11.53
CA LYS A 236 23.33 35.00 12.39
C LYS A 236 23.91 36.04 13.33
N SER A 237 23.69 35.83 14.62
CA SER A 237 24.35 36.57 15.69
C SER A 237 25.78 36.04 15.91
N PRO A 238 26.78 36.91 16.13
CA PRO A 238 28.13 36.49 16.50
C PRO A 238 28.18 35.69 17.81
N THR A 239 27.27 35.95 18.75
CA THR A 239 27.24 35.33 20.08
C THR A 239 26.26 34.16 20.18
N GLU A 240 25.11 34.26 19.52
CA GLU A 240 24.00 33.29 19.65
C GLU A 240 23.93 32.31 18.47
N GLY A 241 24.70 32.53 17.41
CA GLY A 241 24.63 31.72 16.20
C GLY A 241 23.41 32.06 15.35
N VAL A 242 22.85 31.06 14.65
CA VAL A 242 21.74 31.26 13.70
C VAL A 242 20.42 31.35 14.47
N LEU A 243 19.67 32.44 14.26
CA LEU A 243 18.42 32.74 14.94
C LEU A 243 17.23 32.05 14.24
N TYR A 244 17.13 30.72 14.37
CA TYR A 244 16.09 29.91 13.70
C TYR A 244 14.64 30.22 14.12
N SER A 245 14.42 30.98 15.20
CA SER A 245 13.10 31.39 15.66
C SER A 245 12.42 32.39 14.73
N GLU A 246 13.19 33.13 13.93
CA GLU A 246 12.67 34.20 13.08
C GLU A 246 13.37 34.22 11.72
N ALA A 247 12.63 33.79 10.69
CA ALA A 247 13.08 33.97 9.32
C ALA A 247 12.94 35.44 8.91
N ILE A 248 13.93 35.95 8.19
CA ILE A 248 13.93 37.29 7.62
C ILE A 248 12.83 37.35 6.56
N LYS A 249 11.94 38.32 6.72
CA LYS A 249 10.83 38.57 5.80
C LYS A 249 11.23 39.59 4.76
N ASP A 250 10.47 39.66 3.68
CA ASP A 250 10.62 40.73 2.71
C ASP A 250 10.37 42.09 3.39
N ASP A 251 11.12 43.11 2.97
CA ASP A 251 11.13 44.47 3.54
C ASP A 251 11.59 44.60 5.00
N SER A 252 12.32 43.60 5.52
CA SER A 252 12.97 43.70 6.85
C SER A 252 13.95 44.88 6.91
N TYR A 253 14.04 45.58 8.04
CA TYR A 253 15.00 46.67 8.24
C TYR A 253 16.32 46.15 8.80
N LEU A 254 17.44 46.64 8.27
CA LEU A 254 18.78 46.33 8.76
C LEU A 254 19.20 47.35 9.81
N GLU A 255 19.13 46.97 11.08
CA GLU A 255 19.53 47.84 12.19
C GLU A 255 21.06 47.92 12.37
N GLU A 256 21.79 46.82 12.07
CA GLU A 256 23.24 46.75 12.27
C GLU A 256 24.05 47.28 11.09
N ASP A 257 25.29 47.72 11.34
CA ASP A 257 26.23 48.09 10.27
C ASP A 257 26.71 46.87 9.46
N GLU A 258 26.59 45.67 10.03
CA GLU A 258 26.90 44.42 9.35
C GLU A 258 25.94 43.32 9.79
N ILE A 259 25.47 42.53 8.83
CA ILE A 259 24.63 41.35 9.09
C ILE A 259 25.19 40.15 8.35
N THR A 260 25.18 39.00 9.02
CA THR A 260 25.40 37.71 8.35
C THR A 260 24.06 37.01 8.18
N LEU A 261 23.75 36.66 6.93
CA LEU A 261 22.56 35.91 6.55
C LEU A 261 22.93 34.45 6.33
N VAL A 262 22.11 33.53 6.84
CA VAL A 262 22.19 32.10 6.55
C VAL A 262 20.99 31.70 5.71
N ALA A 263 21.23 31.13 4.54
CA ALA A 263 20.22 30.56 3.67
C ALA A 263 20.02 29.07 3.98
N GLU A 264 18.80 28.71 4.31
CA GLU A 264 18.44 27.37 4.77
C GLU A 264 17.42 26.73 3.82
N PRO A 265 17.79 25.67 3.08
CA PRO A 265 16.96 25.07 2.04
C PRO A 265 16.03 24.00 2.61
N TYR A 266 14.81 24.36 2.97
CA TYR A 266 13.80 23.42 3.42
C TYR A 266 13.43 22.43 2.33
N PHE A 267 13.48 21.14 2.68
CA PHE A 267 13.10 20.00 1.86
C PHE A 267 13.92 19.86 0.58
N PHE A 268 15.11 20.45 0.50
CA PHE A 268 15.99 20.25 -0.65
C PHE A 268 16.68 18.90 -0.52
N SER A 269 16.63 18.10 -1.58
CA SER A 269 17.32 16.82 -1.65
C SER A 269 18.83 17.03 -1.78
N ILE A 270 19.61 16.51 -0.84
CA ILE A 270 21.06 16.59 -0.79
C ILE A 270 21.61 15.16 -0.78
N GLU A 271 21.65 14.53 -1.96
CA GLU A 271 22.27 13.21 -2.12
C GLU A 271 23.81 13.33 -2.11
N ASN A 272 24.35 14.35 -2.80
CA ASN A 272 25.78 14.65 -2.84
C ASN A 272 26.02 16.15 -2.62
N PRO A 273 26.48 16.58 -1.43
CA PRO A 273 26.75 17.99 -1.16
C PRO A 273 27.75 18.66 -2.11
N LYS A 274 28.58 17.89 -2.82
CA LYS A 274 29.56 18.41 -3.78
C LYS A 274 28.95 18.76 -5.14
N SER A 275 27.82 18.18 -5.52
CA SER A 275 27.14 18.51 -6.79
C SER A 275 26.28 19.77 -6.71
N ILE A 276 26.05 20.28 -5.49
CA ILE A 276 25.23 21.47 -5.27
C ILE A 276 26.04 22.74 -5.55
N VAL A 277 25.52 23.54 -6.48
CA VAL A 277 26.01 24.87 -6.84
C VAL A 277 25.18 25.94 -6.15
N TYR A 278 25.85 26.97 -5.63
CA TYR A 278 25.26 28.06 -4.87
C TYR A 278 25.54 29.39 -5.58
N ASN A 279 24.52 29.94 -6.23
CA ASN A 279 24.61 31.16 -7.00
C ASN A 279 23.99 32.32 -6.20
N TRP A 280 24.84 33.06 -5.51
CA TRP A 280 24.45 34.25 -4.75
C TRP A 280 24.34 35.48 -5.64
N LYS A 281 23.36 36.34 -5.34
CA LYS A 281 23.16 37.63 -5.98
C LYS A 281 22.90 38.72 -4.95
N VAL A 282 23.53 39.88 -5.15
CA VAL A 282 23.24 41.12 -4.42
C VAL A 282 22.86 42.17 -5.44
N ASN A 283 21.66 42.76 -5.31
CA ASN A 283 21.10 43.72 -6.25
C ASN A 283 21.13 43.20 -7.70
N ASN A 284 20.70 41.95 -7.89
CA ASN A 284 20.71 41.19 -9.15
C ASN A 284 22.10 40.93 -9.79
N LYS A 285 23.19 41.36 -9.15
CA LYS A 285 24.56 41.07 -9.60
C LYS A 285 25.07 39.82 -8.88
N SER A 286 25.61 38.88 -9.65
CA SER A 286 26.25 37.68 -9.08
C SER A 286 27.49 38.08 -8.29
N ILE A 287 27.70 37.40 -7.17
CA ILE A 287 28.92 37.50 -6.36
C ILE A 287 29.60 36.14 -6.30
N ASP A 288 30.88 36.13 -5.93
CA ASP A 288 31.59 34.88 -5.67
C ASP A 288 30.93 34.14 -4.50
N THR A 289 30.77 32.82 -4.64
CA THR A 289 30.21 31.97 -3.59
C THR A 289 31.12 32.05 -2.35
N PRO A 290 30.59 32.44 -1.17
CA PRO A 290 31.38 32.49 0.05
C PRO A 290 31.92 31.11 0.45
N SER A 291 33.01 31.09 1.23
CA SER A 291 33.64 29.84 1.70
C SER A 291 32.65 28.96 2.47
N LYS A 292 31.78 29.58 3.28
CA LYS A 292 30.55 28.98 3.80
C LYS A 292 29.44 29.20 2.79
N LYS A 293 29.18 28.20 1.96
CA LYS A 293 28.30 28.31 0.78
C LYS A 293 26.87 28.82 1.07
N THR A 294 26.35 28.59 2.28
CA THR A 294 25.02 29.02 2.73
C THR A 294 25.03 30.32 3.53
N GLU A 295 26.17 30.97 3.76
CA GLU A 295 26.27 32.21 4.54
C GLU A 295 26.77 33.36 3.66
N VAL A 296 26.14 34.53 3.77
CA VAL A 296 26.63 35.78 3.17
C VAL A 296 26.64 36.90 4.19
N THR A 297 27.74 37.63 4.29
CA THR A 297 27.88 38.79 5.17
C THR A 297 27.75 40.06 4.35
N LEU A 298 26.90 40.98 4.83
CA LEU A 298 26.55 42.22 4.15
C LEU A 298 26.90 43.41 5.04
N ARG A 299 27.53 44.41 4.44
CA ARG A 299 27.85 45.69 5.07
C ARG A 299 27.39 46.80 4.13
N PRO A 300 26.39 47.61 4.49
CA PRO A 300 25.94 48.74 3.67
C PRO A 300 27.05 49.78 3.54
N ALA A 301 27.25 50.32 2.34
CA ALA A 301 28.17 51.44 2.13
C ALA A 301 27.57 52.78 2.62
N SER A 302 26.25 52.88 2.65
CA SER A 302 25.48 54.02 3.16
C SER A 302 24.12 53.55 3.68
N ARG A 303 23.52 54.33 4.58
CA ARG A 303 22.15 54.13 5.06
C ARG A 303 21.13 54.75 4.10
N GLY A 304 19.94 54.15 4.01
CA GLY A 304 18.87 54.55 3.10
C GLY A 304 18.76 53.69 1.84
N GLY A 305 17.52 53.41 1.44
CA GLY A 305 17.21 52.54 0.30
C GLY A 305 17.03 51.08 0.70
N TYR A 306 17.32 50.17 -0.22
CA TYR A 306 17.21 48.73 0.01
C TYR A 306 18.27 47.95 -0.77
N ALA A 307 18.57 46.74 -0.30
CA ALA A 307 19.30 45.73 -1.04
C ALA A 307 18.42 44.51 -1.29
N THR A 308 18.61 43.85 -2.43
CA THR A 308 17.98 42.58 -2.74
C THR A 308 19.02 41.48 -2.68
N ILE A 309 18.79 40.47 -1.85
CA ILE A 309 19.69 39.34 -1.63
C ILE A 309 19.01 38.08 -2.13
N GLY A 310 19.60 37.44 -3.13
CA GLY A 310 19.08 36.22 -3.73
C GLY A 310 20.06 35.06 -3.64
N LEU A 311 19.54 33.85 -3.48
CA LEU A 311 20.29 32.61 -3.63
C LEU A 311 19.53 31.67 -4.56
N THR A 312 20.24 31.10 -5.52
CA THR A 312 19.81 29.90 -6.25
C THR A 312 20.70 28.72 -5.86
N MET A 313 20.08 27.65 -5.39
CA MET A 313 20.72 26.36 -5.19
C MET A 313 20.25 25.38 -6.27
N GLU A 314 21.19 24.64 -6.84
CA GLU A 314 20.93 23.69 -7.93
C GLU A 314 21.82 22.47 -7.76
N ASP A 315 21.24 21.27 -7.79
CA ASP A 315 22.00 20.03 -7.81
C ASP A 315 22.30 19.65 -9.27
N MET A 316 23.58 19.74 -9.67
CA MET A 316 24.00 19.45 -11.05
C MET A 316 23.87 17.97 -11.43
N SER A 317 23.55 17.09 -10.49
CA SER A 317 23.28 15.66 -10.73
C SER A 317 21.80 15.33 -10.98
N ALA A 318 20.92 16.33 -10.90
CA ALA A 318 19.47 16.18 -11.01
C ALA A 318 18.87 17.29 -11.91
N LEU A 319 17.83 16.97 -12.67
CA LEU A 319 17.30 17.89 -13.71
C LEU A 319 16.30 18.90 -13.16
N PHE A 320 15.62 18.57 -12.05
CA PHE A 320 14.51 19.31 -11.47
C PHE A 320 14.77 19.70 -10.00
N GLN A 321 16.00 19.55 -9.52
CA GLN A 321 16.42 20.00 -8.18
C GLN A 321 17.07 21.37 -8.23
N LYS A 322 16.22 22.37 -8.33
CA LYS A 322 16.60 23.79 -8.28
C LYS A 322 15.64 24.55 -7.37
N VAL A 323 16.20 25.36 -6.48
CA VAL A 323 15.44 26.24 -5.60
C VAL A 323 16.04 27.63 -5.62
N THR A 324 15.19 28.63 -5.76
CA THR A 324 15.58 30.04 -5.76
C THR A 324 14.75 30.78 -4.72
N SER A 325 15.39 31.67 -3.96
CA SER A 325 14.71 32.61 -3.07
C SER A 325 15.43 33.93 -3.08
N SER A 326 14.70 35.00 -2.79
CA SER A 326 15.23 36.35 -2.70
C SER A 326 14.48 37.11 -1.62
N ILE A 327 15.20 37.99 -0.93
CA ILE A 327 14.64 38.91 0.08
C ILE A 327 15.10 40.33 -0.20
N LYS A 328 14.23 41.30 0.06
CA LYS A 328 14.55 42.71 0.10
C LYS A 328 14.77 43.15 1.54
N ILE A 329 15.89 43.81 1.79
CA ILE A 329 16.28 44.34 3.09
C ILE A 329 16.42 45.85 2.96
N ASN A 330 15.71 46.61 3.78
CA ASN A 330 15.82 48.07 3.86
C ASN A 330 17.06 48.46 4.67
N LEU A 331 17.82 49.46 4.21
CA LEU A 331 19.17 49.79 4.71
C LEU A 331 19.23 51.05 5.59
#